data_AF-A0AAD0FYB0-F1
#
_entry.id   AF-A0AAD0FYB0-F1
#
_cell.length_a   1.000
_cell.length_b   1.000
_cell.length_c   1.000
_cell.angle_alpha   90.00
_cell.angle_beta   90.00
_cell.angle_gamma   90.00
#
_symmetry.space_group_name_H-M   'P 1'
#
loop_
_entity.id
_entity.type
_entity.pdbx_description
1 polymer ?
#
loop_
_entity_poly.entity_id
_entity_poly.type
_entity_poly.pdbx_seq_one_letter_code
_entity_poly.pdbx_strand_id
1 'polypeptide(L)'
;MKYLKYLFLLVFSVFSNASESIPLNDLSSLRWENRLIILNKPTNTDHALSLMKNSSEGINDRHIVWFILKESEALTNYSGRLSESFMSNVRQQYQLKNNTVTLIGKDGGIKSQGSTIDVKALYSIIDAMYMRQREVQLKN
;
A
#
# COMPACT_ATOMS: atom_id res chain seq x y z
N MET A 1 -38.83 55.78 0.51
CA MET A 1 -37.35 55.75 0.41
C MET A 1 -36.95 54.28 0.19
N LYS A 2 -37.10 53.70 -1.01
CA LYS A 2 -36.12 53.63 -2.12
C LYS A 2 -34.66 53.64 -1.64
N TYR A 3 -33.92 52.63 -2.11
CA TYR A 3 -32.47 52.38 -1.98
C TYR A 3 -32.02 51.64 -0.71
N LEU A 4 -32.05 50.31 -0.75
CA LEU A 4 -30.80 49.56 -0.60
C LEU A 4 -30.88 48.20 -1.29
N LYS A 5 -30.96 48.26 -2.63
CA LYS A 5 -30.58 47.16 -3.51
C LYS A 5 -29.05 47.18 -3.63
N TYR A 6 -28.34 46.51 -2.74
CA TYR A 6 -26.98 46.04 -2.98
C TYR A 6 -26.83 44.68 -2.30
N LEU A 7 -26.73 43.58 -3.05
CA LEU A 7 -25.50 43.12 -3.75
C LEU A 7 -24.58 42.48 -2.69
N PHE A 8 -24.05 41.27 -2.78
CA PHE A 8 -23.99 40.19 -3.76
C PHE A 8 -23.04 39.18 -3.11
N LEU A 9 -23.23 37.89 -3.40
CA LEU A 9 -22.22 36.85 -3.20
C LEU A 9 -21.66 36.70 -1.77
N LEU A 10 -22.31 35.86 -0.99
CA LEU A 10 -21.57 35.03 -0.05
C LEU A 10 -20.81 34.02 -0.92
N VAL A 11 -19.60 34.41 -1.32
CA VAL A 11 -18.62 33.56 -1.99
C VAL A 11 -18.35 32.41 -1.02
N PHE A 12 -19.02 31.27 -1.26
CA PHE A 12 -18.53 29.99 -0.78
C PHE A 12 -17.25 29.75 -1.57
N SER A 13 -16.15 30.33 -1.10
CA SER A 13 -14.82 30.03 -1.61
C SER A 13 -14.64 28.55 -1.41
N VAL A 14 -14.77 27.81 -2.51
CA VAL A 14 -14.38 26.42 -2.60
C VAL A 14 -12.91 26.41 -2.19
N PHE A 15 -12.63 26.02 -0.95
CA PHE A 15 -11.30 25.66 -0.53
C PHE A 15 -10.97 24.38 -1.30
N SER A 16 -10.49 24.53 -2.53
CA SER A 16 -9.71 23.51 -3.21
C SER A 16 -8.43 23.34 -2.41
N ASN A 17 -8.50 22.60 -1.32
CA ASN A 17 -7.33 22.02 -0.68
C ASN A 17 -6.81 20.98 -1.69
N ALA A 18 -5.99 21.43 -2.64
CA ALA A 18 -5.07 20.55 -3.31
C ALA A 18 -4.12 20.05 -2.20
N SER A 19 -4.52 18.97 -1.53
CA SER A 19 -3.67 18.30 -0.56
C SER A 19 -2.50 17.76 -1.35
N GLU A 20 -1.36 18.46 -1.31
CA GLU A 20 -0.11 17.91 -1.78
C GLU A 20 0.16 16.66 -0.95
N SER A 21 -0.07 15.49 -1.55
CA SER A 21 0.20 14.23 -0.87
C SER A 21 1.70 14.17 -0.57
N ILE A 22 2.04 14.12 0.72
CA ILE A 22 3.42 13.92 1.17
C ILE A 22 3.90 12.58 0.58
N PRO A 23 4.99 12.56 -0.19
CA PRO A 23 5.49 11.32 -0.77
C PRO A 23 5.85 10.30 0.32
N LEU A 24 5.49 9.05 0.09
CA LEU A 24 5.80 7.95 0.98
C LEU A 24 7.32 7.72 1.01
N ASN A 25 7.92 7.90 2.18
CA ASN A 25 9.36 7.75 2.38
C ASN A 25 9.78 6.39 2.95
N ASP A 26 8.89 5.74 3.68
CA ASP A 26 9.04 4.41 4.25
C ASP A 26 7.67 3.76 4.39
N LEU A 27 7.56 2.63 5.09
CA LEU A 27 6.29 1.91 5.24
C LEU A 27 5.57 2.21 6.56
N SER A 28 6.08 3.14 7.37
CA SER A 28 5.58 3.42 8.71
C SER A 28 4.15 3.94 8.69
N SER A 29 3.80 4.81 7.73
CA SER A 29 2.47 5.38 7.60
C SER A 29 1.42 4.40 7.06
N LEU A 30 1.83 3.22 6.58
CA LEU A 30 0.94 2.15 6.15
C LEU A 30 0.67 1.11 7.26
N ARG A 31 1.34 1.25 8.41
CA ARG A 31 1.10 0.39 9.57
C ARG A 31 -0.32 0.55 10.08
N TRP A 32 -0.80 -0.49 10.72
CA TRP A 32 -2.14 -0.68 11.28
C TRP A 32 -3.26 -0.76 10.22
N GLU A 33 -3.13 -0.03 9.12
CA GLU A 33 -4.11 -0.01 8.03
C GLU A 33 -3.87 -1.11 7.00
N ASN A 34 -2.62 -1.35 6.61
CA ASN A 34 -2.30 -2.24 5.50
C ASN A 34 -1.39 -3.40 5.88
N ARG A 35 -1.59 -4.52 5.20
CA ARG A 35 -0.60 -5.61 5.09
C ARG A 35 0.24 -5.34 3.86
N LEU A 36 1.53 -5.65 3.91
CA LEU A 36 2.44 -5.31 2.83
C LEU A 36 3.03 -6.57 2.21
N ILE A 37 3.03 -6.65 0.88
CA ILE A 37 3.76 -7.67 0.13
C ILE A 37 4.85 -6.96 -0.67
N ILE A 38 6.11 -7.29 -0.40
CA ILE A 38 7.25 -6.69 -1.08
C ILE A 38 7.98 -7.74 -1.89
N LEU A 39 8.11 -7.53 -3.19
CA LEU A 39 8.95 -8.30 -4.09
C LEU A 39 10.18 -7.49 -4.41
N ASN A 40 11.34 -7.88 -3.87
CA ASN A 40 12.58 -7.15 -4.11
C ASN A 40 13.40 -7.82 -5.21
N LYS A 41 13.61 -7.07 -6.29
CA LYS A 41 14.34 -7.47 -7.50
C LYS A 41 13.93 -8.89 -7.96
N PRO A 42 12.65 -9.16 -8.29
CA PRO A 42 12.24 -10.48 -8.74
C PRO A 42 12.81 -10.80 -10.13
N THR A 43 13.19 -12.06 -10.36
CA THR A 43 13.70 -12.54 -11.66
C THR A 43 12.73 -12.30 -12.82
N ASN A 44 11.42 -12.43 -12.58
CA ASN A 44 10.38 -12.18 -13.59
C ASN A 44 9.37 -11.16 -13.04
N THR A 45 9.62 -9.88 -13.35
CA THR A 45 8.79 -8.76 -12.88
C THR A 45 7.40 -8.78 -13.51
N ASP A 46 7.26 -9.13 -14.80
CA ASP A 46 5.97 -9.13 -15.49
C ASP A 46 5.03 -10.21 -14.96
N HIS A 47 5.58 -11.40 -14.69
CA HIS A 47 4.84 -12.47 -14.03
C HIS A 47 4.37 -12.05 -12.63
N ALA A 48 5.25 -11.46 -11.83
CA ALA A 48 4.91 -10.94 -10.50
C ALA A 48 3.80 -9.88 -10.58
N LEU A 49 3.90 -8.93 -11.51
CA LEU A 49 2.90 -7.89 -11.71
C LEU A 49 1.55 -8.47 -12.15
N SER A 50 1.57 -9.44 -13.08
CA SER A 50 0.37 -10.14 -13.55
C SER A 50 -0.35 -10.86 -12.40
N LEU A 51 0.39 -11.60 -11.57
CA LEU A 51 -0.18 -12.25 -10.38
C LEU A 51 -0.84 -11.27 -9.41
N MET A 52 -0.19 -10.13 -9.14
CA MET A 52 -0.75 -9.10 -8.28
C MET A 52 -2.02 -8.48 -8.87
N LYS A 53 -2.01 -8.11 -10.16
CA LYS A 53 -3.17 -7.51 -10.83
C LYS A 53 -4.36 -8.47 -10.92
N ASN A 54 -4.12 -9.73 -11.25
CA ASN A 54 -5.16 -10.76 -11.37
C ASN A 54 -5.77 -11.15 -10.01
N SER A 55 -5.14 -10.77 -8.90
CA SER A 55 -5.59 -11.09 -7.54
C SER A 55 -6.18 -9.89 -6.80
N SER A 56 -6.58 -8.84 -7.54
CA SER A 56 -7.01 -7.54 -7.00
C SER A 56 -8.14 -7.62 -5.96
N GLU A 57 -9.14 -8.47 -6.18
CA GLU A 57 -10.23 -8.68 -5.22
C GLU A 57 -9.70 -9.19 -3.86
N GLY A 58 -8.87 -10.24 -3.89
CA GLY A 58 -8.27 -10.81 -2.68
C GLY A 58 -7.28 -9.87 -1.99
N ILE A 59 -6.59 -9.02 -2.76
CA ILE A 59 -5.74 -7.92 -2.26
C ILE A 59 -6.58 -6.90 -1.49
N ASN A 60 -7.69 -6.46 -2.08
CA ASN A 60 -8.56 -5.45 -1.50
C ASN A 60 -9.23 -5.95 -0.21
N ASP A 61 -9.81 -7.16 -0.23
CA ASP A 61 -10.48 -7.74 0.94
C ASP A 61 -9.55 -7.95 2.16
N ARG A 62 -8.25 -8.09 1.90
CA ARG A 62 -7.20 -8.26 2.93
C ARG A 62 -6.43 -6.97 3.22
N HIS A 63 -6.86 -5.82 2.69
CA HIS A 63 -6.21 -4.52 2.87
C HIS A 63 -4.71 -4.56 2.51
N ILE A 64 -4.36 -5.25 1.42
CA ILE A 64 -2.97 -5.44 0.98
C ILE A 64 -2.51 -4.27 0.11
N VAL A 65 -1.34 -3.74 0.43
CA VAL A 65 -0.56 -2.88 -0.48
C VAL A 65 0.69 -3.67 -0.90
N TRP A 66 0.95 -3.77 -2.19
CA TRP A 66 2.12 -4.47 -2.71
C TRP A 66 3.11 -3.53 -3.37
N PHE A 67 4.38 -3.89 -3.29
CA PHE A 67 5.49 -3.18 -3.94
C PHE A 67 6.38 -4.18 -4.66
N ILE A 68 6.61 -3.98 -5.95
CA ILE A 68 7.62 -4.71 -6.73
C ILE A 68 8.78 -3.75 -6.97
N LEU A 69 9.87 -3.93 -6.22
CA LEU A 69 11.04 -3.06 -6.24
C LEU A 69 12.04 -3.56 -7.29
N LYS A 70 12.08 -2.92 -8.47
CA LYS A 70 13.10 -3.15 -9.50
C LYS A 70 14.41 -2.46 -9.11
N GLU A 71 15.39 -2.37 -10.01
CA GLU A 71 16.64 -1.67 -9.71
C GLU A 71 16.41 -0.19 -9.42
N SER A 72 15.73 0.51 -10.32
CA SER A 72 15.57 1.98 -10.33
C SER A 72 14.15 2.49 -10.09
N GLU A 73 13.16 1.59 -10.00
CA GLU A 73 11.75 1.99 -9.87
C GLU A 73 10.94 0.94 -9.10
N ALA A 74 9.78 1.36 -8.60
CA ALA A 74 8.83 0.50 -7.90
C ALA A 74 7.49 0.48 -8.62
N LEU A 75 6.94 -0.71 -8.83
CA LEU A 75 5.54 -0.88 -9.21
C LEU A 75 4.72 -1.12 -7.95
N THR A 76 3.52 -0.55 -7.87
CA THR A 76 2.68 -0.67 -6.67
C THR A 76 1.20 -0.45 -6.99
N ASN A 77 0.31 -0.93 -6.11
CA ASN A 77 -1.09 -0.50 -6.04
C ASN A 77 -1.32 0.65 -5.05
N TYR A 78 -0.27 1.15 -4.38
CA TYR A 78 -0.36 2.35 -3.56
C TYR A 78 -0.71 3.55 -4.46
N SER A 79 -1.75 4.31 -4.08
CA SER A 79 -2.26 5.43 -4.88
C SER A 79 -1.47 6.73 -4.70
N GLY A 80 -0.66 6.82 -3.64
CA GLY A 80 0.17 7.99 -3.36
C GLY A 80 1.49 8.00 -4.12
N ARG A 81 2.22 9.10 -3.99
CA ARG A 81 3.56 9.24 -4.57
C ARG A 81 4.59 8.56 -3.69
N LEU A 82 5.64 7.99 -4.30
CA LEU A 82 6.81 7.49 -3.59
C LEU A 82 7.91 8.55 -3.64
N SER A 83 8.62 8.74 -2.54
CA SER A 83 9.84 9.56 -2.55
C SER A 83 10.98 8.84 -3.28
N GLU A 84 12.02 9.59 -3.67
CA GLU A 84 13.22 9.02 -4.30
C GLU A 84 13.97 8.04 -3.38
N SER A 85 13.96 8.28 -2.06
CA SER A 85 14.60 7.44 -1.04
C SER A 85 13.77 6.24 -0.59
N PHE A 86 12.52 6.10 -1.07
CA PHE A 86 11.60 5.06 -0.60
C PHE A 86 12.20 3.65 -0.73
N MET A 87 12.72 3.31 -1.92
CA MET A 87 13.20 1.96 -2.20
C MET A 87 14.44 1.60 -1.35
N SER A 88 15.36 2.54 -1.14
CA SER A 88 16.54 2.32 -0.29
C SER A 88 16.14 2.15 1.17
N ASN A 89 15.26 3.01 1.67
CA ASN A 89 14.78 2.98 3.05
C ASN A 89 14.08 1.65 3.36
N VAL A 90 13.18 1.22 2.48
CA VAL A 90 12.44 -0.05 2.64
C VAL A 90 13.37 -1.26 2.61
N ARG A 91 14.34 -1.30 1.68
CA ARG A 91 15.33 -2.39 1.63
C ARG A 91 16.16 -2.45 2.89
N GLN A 92 16.61 -1.31 3.41
CA GLN A 92 17.42 -1.23 4.61
C GLN A 92 16.62 -1.61 5.86
N GLN A 93 15.42 -1.03 6.03
CA GLN A 93 14.55 -1.25 7.18
C GLN A 93 14.20 -2.73 7.36
N TYR A 94 13.89 -3.43 6.27
CA TYR A 94 13.44 -4.82 6.29
C TYR A 94 14.52 -5.83 5.85
N GLN A 95 15.76 -5.38 5.63
CA GLN A 95 16.89 -6.19 5.20
C GLN A 95 16.52 -7.10 4.00
N LEU A 96 15.86 -6.51 3.00
CA LEU A 96 15.26 -7.26 1.90
C LEU A 96 16.34 -7.92 1.05
N LYS A 97 16.19 -9.22 0.83
CA LYS A 97 17.07 -9.99 -0.05
C LYS A 97 16.59 -9.91 -1.50
N ASN A 98 17.51 -9.97 -2.46
CA ASN A 98 17.14 -10.03 -3.87
C ASN A 98 16.38 -11.33 -4.17
N ASN A 99 15.48 -11.30 -5.17
CA ASN A 99 14.65 -12.42 -5.56
C ASN A 99 13.81 -12.99 -4.40
N THR A 100 13.37 -12.14 -3.47
CA THR A 100 12.50 -12.57 -2.37
C THR A 100 11.18 -11.81 -2.32
N VAL A 101 10.17 -12.52 -1.84
CA VAL A 101 8.86 -12.03 -1.46
C VAL A 101 8.82 -11.95 0.06
N THR A 102 8.55 -10.76 0.60
CA THR A 102 8.43 -10.50 2.03
C THR A 102 7.00 -10.07 2.35
N LEU A 103 6.33 -10.80 3.24
CA LEU A 103 5.03 -10.43 3.79
C LEU A 103 5.25 -9.70 5.12
N ILE A 104 4.65 -8.52 5.26
CA ILE A 104 4.68 -7.72 6.46
C ILE A 104 3.25 -7.52 6.96
N GLY A 105 3.04 -7.73 8.25
CA GLY A 105 1.74 -7.53 8.90
C GLY A 105 1.40 -6.04 9.09
N LYS A 106 0.16 -5.79 9.50
CA LYS A 106 -0.30 -4.44 9.92
C LYS A 106 0.51 -3.88 11.08
N ASP A 107 1.05 -4.74 11.94
CA ASP A 107 1.94 -4.34 13.03
C ASP A 107 3.32 -3.84 12.53
N GLY A 108 3.63 -4.02 11.24
CA GLY A 108 4.92 -3.71 10.63
C GLY A 108 5.96 -4.82 10.78
N GLY A 109 5.58 -5.97 11.36
CA GLY A 109 6.49 -7.12 11.53
C GLY A 109 6.49 -8.06 10.32
N ILE A 110 7.65 -8.61 9.99
CA ILE A 110 7.78 -9.65 8.93
C ILE A 110 7.05 -10.91 9.37
N LYS A 111 6.22 -11.48 8.49
CA LYS A 111 5.44 -12.70 8.72
C LYS A 111 5.95 -13.88 7.91
N SER A 112 6.48 -13.61 6.72
CA SER A 112 7.20 -14.61 5.92
C SER A 112 8.17 -13.92 4.96
N GLN A 113 9.22 -14.65 4.58
CA GLN A 113 10.16 -14.24 3.55
C GLN A 113 10.63 -15.48 2.78
N GLY A 114 10.53 -15.47 1.45
CA GLY A 114 10.89 -16.63 0.61
C GLY A 114 11.12 -16.25 -0.84
N SER A 115 11.68 -17.16 -1.64
CA SER A 115 12.07 -16.89 -3.04
C SER A 115 10.94 -17.01 -4.06
N THR A 116 9.82 -17.63 -3.68
CA THR A 116 8.71 -17.93 -4.61
C THR A 116 7.51 -17.06 -4.29
N ILE A 117 6.93 -16.46 -5.34
CA ILE A 117 5.64 -15.78 -5.25
C ILE A 117 4.51 -16.82 -5.38
N ASP A 118 3.83 -17.09 -4.27
CA ASP A 118 2.58 -17.84 -4.22
C ASP A 118 1.52 -17.02 -3.49
N VAL A 119 0.63 -16.39 -4.26
CA VAL A 119 -0.41 -15.52 -3.72
C VAL A 119 -1.38 -16.28 -2.82
N LYS A 120 -1.69 -17.54 -3.14
CA LYS A 120 -2.60 -18.36 -2.33
C LYS A 120 -1.97 -18.68 -0.98
N ALA A 121 -0.70 -19.08 -0.97
CA ALA A 121 0.03 -19.33 0.28
C ALA A 121 0.14 -18.06 1.13
N LEU A 122 0.39 -16.90 0.52
CA LEU A 122 0.42 -15.61 1.23
C LEU A 122 -0.94 -15.30 1.86
N TYR A 123 -2.05 -15.54 1.17
CA TYR A 123 -3.39 -15.36 1.73
C TYR A 123 -3.68 -16.30 2.88
N SER A 124 -3.29 -17.57 2.78
CA SER A 124 -3.43 -18.52 3.88
C SER A 124 -2.67 -18.08 5.14
N ILE A 125 -1.46 -17.55 4.98
CA ILE A 125 -0.69 -16.98 6.10
C ILE A 125 -1.44 -15.78 6.70
N ILE A 126 -1.95 -14.88 5.86
CA ILE A 126 -2.70 -13.70 6.30
C ILE A 126 -3.97 -14.08 7.06
N ASP A 127 -4.75 -15.04 6.53
CA ASP A 127 -6.02 -15.46 7.10
C ASP A 127 -5.86 -16.22 8.43
N ALA A 128 -4.69 -16.83 8.65
CA ALA A 128 -4.32 -17.39 9.94
C ALA A 128 -3.91 -16.34 10.99
N MET A 129 -3.69 -15.08 10.61
CA MET A 129 -3.30 -14.04 11.56
C MET A 129 -4.47 -13.62 12.46
N TYR A 130 -4.23 -13.54 13.78
CA TYR A 130 -5.25 -13.15 14.75
C TYR A 130 -5.98 -11.82 14.42
N MET A 131 -5.25 -10.81 13.93
CA MET A 131 -5.88 -9.57 13.47
C MET A 131 -6.85 -9.79 12.30
N ARG A 132 -6.51 -10.66 11.35
CA ARG A 132 -7.38 -10.98 10.21
C ARG A 132 -8.63 -11.72 10.67
N GLN A 133 -8.49 -12.67 11.58
CA GLN A 133 -9.63 -13.38 12.16
C GLN A 133 -10.60 -12.42 12.86
N ARG A 134 -10.09 -11.44 13.61
CA ARG A 134 -10.91 -10.40 14.23
C ARG A 134 -11.62 -9.51 13.20
N GLU A 135 -10.94 -9.10 12.12
CA GLU A 135 -11.58 -8.33 11.03
C GLU A 135 -12.78 -9.08 10.44
N VAL A 136 -12.64 -10.39 10.20
CA VAL A 136 -13.73 -11.23 9.67
C VAL A 136 -14.86 -11.38 10.68
N GLN A 137 -14.54 -11.58 11.97
CA GLN A 137 -15.54 -11.69 13.03
C GLN A 137 -16.35 -10.41 13.22
N LEU A 138 -15.73 -9.23 13.07
CA LEU A 138 -16.40 -7.93 13.21
C LEU A 138 -17.25 -7.54 11.99
N LYS A 139 -17.02 -8.17 10.84
CA LYS A 139 -17.75 -7.93 9.59
C LYS A 139 -19.01 -8.79 9.47
N ASN A 140 -19.09 -9.86 10.26
CA ASN A 140 -20.24 -10.76 10.37
C ASN A 140 -21.14 -10.36 11.54
#